data_AF-A0A1S3IER6-F1
#
_entry.id   AF-A0A1S3IER6-F1
#
_cell.length_a   1.000
_cell.length_b   1.000
_cell.length_c   1.000
_cell.angle_alpha   90.00
_cell.angle_beta   90.00
_cell.angle_gamma   90.00
#
_symmetry.space_group_name_H-M   'P 1'
#
loop_
_entity.id
_entity.type
_entity.pdbx_description
1 polymer ?
#
loop_
_entity_poly.entity_id
_entity_poly.type
_entity_poly.pdbx_seq_one_letter_code
_entity_poly.pdbx_strand_id
1 'polypeptide(L)'
;MTLELFPGWGFPLLFSFFVLVVSTLSLLLKFYWVPSTPKYNYNQFASMMLMLAFGFAALQLLACVYLPAPLAAILQLVNGTKHKEFPRWFDGWMKARKHLGIITLAFSVIHTVLALPQYDLAYLSDYYYEVEMVNVVRHANASDFVTASIPIAGKMNWKGETMLLAGTIALILMAVVGIATLPSVQQTLSWREWTCIQSYVGVVCFLTSIAHVVCMGGEYWQETAFYETNSWNVLLFPFVVVLLRILCLLPCISIPVTKIRRGWERKTTNSQAKIV
;
A
#
# COMPACT_ATOMS: atom_id res chain seq x y z
N MET A 1 -31.34 9.64 21.99
CA MET A 1 -30.56 8.99 20.92
C MET A 1 -30.03 10.12 20.05
N THR A 2 -28.75 10.45 20.16
CA THR A 2 -28.11 11.46 19.31
C THR A 2 -27.93 10.87 17.91
N LEU A 3 -28.39 11.57 16.87
CA LEU A 3 -28.10 11.16 15.49
C LEU A 3 -26.59 11.30 15.26
N GLU A 4 -25.90 10.17 15.12
CA GLU A 4 -24.50 10.13 14.74
C GLU A 4 -24.39 10.00 13.21
N LEU A 5 -23.72 10.95 12.57
CA LEU A 5 -23.41 10.89 11.14
C LEU A 5 -22.16 10.02 10.92
N PHE A 6 -22.33 8.87 10.24
CA PHE A 6 -21.27 7.88 9.97
C PHE A 6 -20.49 7.43 11.23
N PRO A 7 -21.14 6.79 12.21
CA PRO A 7 -20.47 6.30 13.42
C PRO A 7 -19.30 5.39 13.08
N GLY A 8 -18.12 5.67 13.67
CA GLY A 8 -16.89 4.91 13.43
C GLY A 8 -16.08 5.29 12.17
N TRP A 9 -16.60 6.16 11.30
CA TRP A 9 -15.89 6.60 10.08
C TRP A 9 -15.05 7.87 10.26
N GLY A 10 -15.34 8.69 11.28
CA GLY A 10 -14.63 9.96 11.50
C GLY A 10 -13.11 9.81 11.56
N PHE A 11 -12.61 8.92 12.43
CA PHE A 11 -11.17 8.65 12.54
C PHE A 11 -10.56 8.07 11.25
N PRO A 12 -11.11 6.98 10.64
CA PRO A 12 -10.59 6.45 9.37
C PRO A 12 -10.52 7.48 8.25
N LEU A 13 -11.54 8.33 8.09
CA LEU A 13 -11.58 9.36 7.04
C LEU A 13 -10.53 10.44 7.29
N LEU A 14 -10.47 10.98 8.51
CA LEU A 14 -9.48 12.00 8.86
C LEU A 14 -8.05 11.48 8.72
N PHE A 15 -7.79 10.26 9.19
CA PHE A 15 -6.49 9.62 9.06
C PHE A 15 -6.11 9.37 7.60
N SER A 16 -7.04 8.88 6.79
CA SER A 16 -6.79 8.64 5.35
C SER A 16 -6.53 9.93 4.58
N PHE A 17 -7.25 11.00 4.92
CA PHE A 17 -7.01 12.33 4.37
C PHE A 17 -5.62 12.85 4.75
N PHE A 18 -5.25 12.71 6.03
CA PHE A 18 -3.91 13.06 6.50
C PHE A 18 -2.82 12.30 5.74
N VAL A 19 -2.97 10.98 5.56
CA VAL A 19 -2.03 10.15 4.79
C VAL A 19 -1.94 10.61 3.32
N LEU A 20 -3.05 10.99 2.70
CA LEU A 20 -3.06 11.52 1.33
C LEU A 20 -2.34 12.87 1.23
N VAL A 21 -2.57 13.78 2.18
CA VAL A 21 -1.88 15.07 2.26
C VAL A 21 -0.38 14.87 2.44
N VAL A 22 0.04 14.03 3.39
CA VAL A 22 1.47 13.72 3.61
C VAL A 22 2.10 13.10 2.36
N SER A 23 1.41 12.17 1.71
CA SER A 23 1.89 11.55 0.46
C SER A 23 2.08 12.61 -0.63
N THR A 24 1.10 13.51 -0.80
CA THR A 24 1.17 14.60 -1.77
C THR A 24 2.32 15.56 -1.45
N LEU A 25 2.44 16.00 -0.20
CA LEU A 25 3.52 16.91 0.23
C LEU A 25 4.90 16.26 0.04
N SER A 26 5.06 14.97 0.33
CA SER A 26 6.32 14.25 0.11
C SER A 26 6.74 14.24 -1.37
N LEU A 27 5.78 14.05 -2.28
CA LEU A 27 6.01 14.10 -3.72
C LEU A 27 6.32 15.53 -4.20
N LEU A 28 5.61 16.54 -3.69
CA LEU A 28 5.87 17.95 -4.01
C LEU A 28 7.27 18.38 -3.57
N LEU A 29 7.64 18.08 -2.32
CA LEU A 29 8.98 18.37 -1.81
C LEU A 29 10.02 17.73 -2.73
N LYS A 30 9.81 16.48 -3.14
CA LYS A 30 10.74 15.82 -4.05
C LYS A 30 10.85 16.52 -5.40
N PHE A 31 9.73 16.73 -6.12
CA PHE A 31 9.75 17.30 -7.47
C PHE A 31 10.27 18.73 -7.56
N TYR A 32 10.20 19.50 -6.46
CA TYR A 32 10.66 20.90 -6.43
C TYR A 32 12.01 21.11 -5.74
N TRP A 33 12.38 20.26 -4.76
CA TRP A 33 13.53 20.51 -3.89
C TRP A 33 14.70 19.54 -4.09
N VAL A 34 14.51 18.39 -4.74
CA VAL A 34 15.62 17.45 -5.01
C VAL A 34 16.30 17.84 -6.33
N PRO A 35 17.55 18.36 -6.31
CA PRO A 35 18.20 18.89 -7.51
C PRO A 35 18.41 17.84 -8.61
N SER A 36 18.60 16.59 -8.21
CA SER A 36 18.82 15.43 -9.09
C SER A 36 17.55 14.96 -9.81
N THR A 37 16.36 15.45 -9.41
CA THR A 37 15.11 15.03 -10.03
C THR A 37 14.75 15.93 -11.21
N PRO A 38 14.42 15.36 -12.39
CA PRO A 38 13.96 16.15 -13.51
C PRO A 38 12.70 16.91 -13.11
N LYS A 39 12.75 18.24 -13.26
CA LYS A 39 11.63 19.11 -12.89
C LYS A 39 10.43 18.77 -13.76
N TYR A 40 9.30 18.49 -13.11
CA TYR A 40 8.10 18.04 -13.80
C TYR A 40 7.51 19.14 -14.68
N ASN A 41 7.01 18.78 -15.86
CA ASN A 41 6.30 19.72 -16.71
C ASN A 41 4.95 20.07 -16.05
N TYR A 42 4.72 21.36 -15.78
CA TYR A 42 3.49 21.84 -15.14
C TYR A 42 2.21 21.37 -15.86
N ASN A 43 2.27 21.17 -17.18
CA ASN A 43 1.14 20.72 -17.99
C ASN A 43 0.63 19.31 -17.63
N GLN A 44 1.49 18.45 -17.08
CA GLN A 44 1.15 17.07 -16.71
C GLN A 44 1.01 16.91 -15.19
N PHE A 45 1.11 18.01 -14.44
CA PHE A 45 1.21 17.97 -12.99
C PHE A 45 -0.04 17.42 -12.32
N ALA A 46 -1.24 17.84 -12.74
CA ALA A 46 -2.48 17.52 -12.03
C ALA A 46 -2.79 16.01 -12.01
N SER A 47 -2.86 15.36 -13.17
CA SER A 47 -3.21 13.93 -13.25
C SER A 47 -2.09 13.04 -12.73
N MET A 48 -0.83 13.36 -13.03
CA MET A 48 0.31 12.52 -12.64
C MET A 48 0.62 12.64 -11.14
N MET A 49 0.54 13.84 -10.56
CA MET A 49 0.70 14.04 -9.12
C MET A 49 -0.40 13.30 -8.35
N LEU A 50 -1.67 13.43 -8.76
CA LEU A 50 -2.77 12.75 -8.10
C LEU A 50 -2.64 11.23 -8.22
N MET A 51 -2.27 10.70 -9.39
CA MET A 51 -2.01 9.27 -9.59
C MET A 51 -0.97 8.74 -8.59
N LEU A 52 0.18 9.41 -8.47
CA LEU A 52 1.25 9.04 -7.55
C LEU A 52 0.80 9.17 -6.09
N ALA A 53 0.14 10.27 -5.73
CA ALA A 53 -0.32 10.54 -4.37
C ALA A 53 -1.34 9.51 -3.88
N PHE A 54 -2.33 9.15 -4.72
CA PHE A 54 -3.30 8.12 -4.40
C PHE A 54 -2.66 6.73 -4.31
N GLY A 55 -1.71 6.40 -5.20
CA GLY A 55 -0.98 5.13 -5.13
C GLY A 55 -0.14 5.01 -3.86
N PHE A 56 0.58 6.07 -3.49
CA PHE A 56 1.34 6.14 -2.24
C PHE A 56 0.41 6.00 -1.03
N ALA A 57 -0.64 6.81 -0.97
CA ALA A 57 -1.58 6.80 0.14
C ALA A 57 -2.27 5.44 0.29
N ALA A 58 -2.69 4.81 -0.81
CA ALA A 58 -3.28 3.47 -0.79
C ALA A 58 -2.33 2.44 -0.17
N LEU A 59 -1.05 2.42 -0.57
CA LEU A 59 -0.08 1.46 -0.03
C LEU A 59 0.22 1.70 1.46
N GLN A 60 0.34 2.98 1.88
CA GLN A 60 0.51 3.32 3.30
C GLN A 60 -0.69 2.91 4.13
N LEU A 61 -1.91 3.15 3.64
CA LEU A 61 -3.14 2.74 4.34
C LEU A 61 -3.26 1.23 4.41
N LEU A 62 -2.92 0.50 3.34
CA LEU A 62 -2.87 -0.95 3.33
C LEU A 62 -1.92 -1.50 4.40
N ALA A 63 -0.72 -0.92 4.51
CA ALA A 63 0.24 -1.26 5.56
C ALA A 63 -0.33 -1.00 6.96
N CYS A 64 -1.04 0.12 7.17
CA CYS A 64 -1.75 0.44 8.41
C CYS A 64 -2.91 -0.53 8.72
N VAL A 65 -3.52 -1.17 7.73
CA VAL A 65 -4.53 -2.22 7.93
C VAL A 65 -3.89 -3.49 8.48
N TYR A 66 -2.70 -3.86 8.01
CA TYR A 66 -2.03 -5.11 8.37
C TYR A 66 -1.09 -5.03 9.59
N LEU A 67 -0.60 -3.84 9.94
CA LEU A 67 0.30 -3.62 11.09
C LEU A 67 -0.29 -3.95 12.47
N PRO A 68 -1.60 -3.76 12.77
CA PRO A 68 -2.14 -4.09 14.09
C PRO A 68 -2.01 -5.58 14.43
N ALA A 69 -2.03 -6.48 13.45
CA ALA A 69 -1.96 -7.92 13.72
C ALA A 69 -0.65 -8.36 14.41
N PRO A 70 0.56 -8.04 13.87
CA PRO A 70 1.81 -8.33 14.57
C PRO A 70 1.96 -7.53 15.87
N LEU A 71 1.51 -6.28 15.94
CA LEU A 71 1.56 -5.50 17.19
C LEU A 71 0.71 -6.13 18.31
N ALA A 72 -0.48 -6.63 17.97
CA ALA A 72 -1.33 -7.35 18.93
C ALA A 72 -0.64 -8.61 19.46
N ALA A 73 0.08 -9.34 18.59
CA ALA A 73 0.84 -10.52 19.00
C ALA A 73 1.97 -10.15 19.97
N ILE A 74 2.72 -9.08 19.69
CA ILE A 74 3.79 -8.58 20.57
C ILE A 74 3.21 -8.12 21.91
N LEU A 75 2.13 -7.33 21.91
CA LEU A 75 1.46 -6.89 23.14
C LEU A 75 0.93 -8.07 23.97
N GLN A 76 0.38 -9.10 23.33
CA GLN A 76 -0.03 -10.33 24.01
C GLN A 76 1.15 -11.04 24.67
N LEU A 77 2.31 -11.12 24.01
CA LEU A 77 3.53 -11.68 24.59
C LEU A 77 4.07 -10.88 25.77
N VAL A 78 4.09 -9.55 25.65
CA VAL A 78 4.54 -8.65 26.72
C VAL A 78 3.65 -8.80 27.94
N ASN A 79 2.33 -8.86 27.74
CA ASN A 79 1.38 -9.05 28.83
C ASN A 79 1.39 -10.47 29.40
N GLY A 80 1.72 -11.48 28.59
CA GLY A 80 1.71 -12.89 29.01
C GLY A 80 0.32 -13.45 29.29
N THR A 81 -0.75 -12.77 28.88
CA THR A 81 -2.15 -13.21 29.00
C THR A 81 -2.99 -12.56 27.89
N LYS A 82 -4.12 -13.20 27.53
CA LYS A 82 -5.13 -12.64 26.63
C LYS A 82 -6.20 -11.81 27.35
N HIS A 83 -6.25 -11.87 28.67
CA HIS A 83 -7.31 -11.27 29.48
C HIS A 83 -7.08 -9.78 29.79
N LYS A 84 -5.89 -9.26 29.49
CA LYS A 84 -5.61 -7.83 29.57
C LYS A 84 -6.08 -7.13 28.30
N GLU A 85 -6.96 -6.15 28.48
CA GLU A 85 -7.46 -5.32 27.38
C GLU A 85 -6.32 -4.55 26.69
N PHE A 86 -6.52 -4.28 25.40
CA PHE A 86 -5.61 -3.41 24.68
C PHE A 86 -5.81 -1.94 25.10
N PRO A 87 -4.76 -1.10 25.00
CA PRO A 87 -4.92 0.34 25.15
C PRO A 87 -6.02 0.87 24.23
N ARG A 88 -6.81 1.84 24.71
CA ARG A 88 -7.99 2.36 23.99
C ARG A 88 -7.68 2.82 22.55
N TRP A 89 -6.52 3.45 22.34
CA TRP A 89 -6.09 3.90 21.01
C TRP A 89 -5.88 2.72 20.04
N PHE A 90 -5.34 1.61 20.54
CA PHE A 90 -5.04 0.43 19.74
C PHE A 90 -6.31 -0.37 19.44
N ASP A 91 -7.22 -0.49 20.41
CA ASP A 91 -8.54 -1.06 20.19
C ASP A 91 -9.36 -0.28 19.15
N GLY A 92 -9.32 1.06 19.24
CA GLY A 92 -9.92 1.95 18.23
C GLY A 92 -9.35 1.70 16.83
N TRP A 93 -8.02 1.59 16.71
CA TRP A 93 -7.37 1.27 15.43
C TRP A 93 -7.75 -0.12 14.90
N MET A 94 -7.79 -1.14 15.78
CA MET A 94 -8.20 -2.51 15.42
C MET A 94 -9.62 -2.55 14.82
N LYS A 95 -10.54 -1.74 15.35
CA LYS A 95 -11.91 -1.58 14.85
C LYS A 95 -11.96 -0.76 13.55
N ALA A 96 -11.08 0.25 13.41
CA ALA A 96 -10.97 1.08 12.23
C ALA A 96 -10.45 0.35 10.97
N ARG A 97 -9.78 -0.81 11.12
CA ARG A 97 -9.19 -1.57 10.00
C ARG A 97 -10.13 -1.84 8.84
N LYS A 98 -11.41 -2.16 9.11
CA LYS A 98 -12.41 -2.38 8.06
C LYS A 98 -12.59 -1.12 7.21
N HIS A 99 -12.77 0.03 7.86
CA HIS A 99 -12.93 1.31 7.17
C HIS A 99 -11.68 1.71 6.40
N LEU A 100 -10.50 1.55 7.00
CA LEU A 100 -9.21 1.83 6.35
C LEU A 100 -9.00 0.94 5.12
N GLY A 101 -9.38 -0.35 5.17
CA GLY A 101 -9.30 -1.26 4.03
C GLY A 101 -10.22 -0.85 2.87
N ILE A 102 -11.44 -0.38 3.17
CA ILE A 102 -12.37 0.12 2.15
C ILE A 102 -11.84 1.42 1.50
N ILE A 103 -11.31 2.34 2.31
CA ILE A 103 -10.71 3.58 1.79
C ILE A 103 -9.48 3.27 0.92
N THR A 104 -8.67 2.29 1.34
CA THR A 104 -7.54 1.80 0.55
C THR A 104 -7.99 1.31 -0.82
N LEU A 105 -9.04 0.49 -0.88
CA LEU A 105 -9.62 0.04 -2.16
C LEU A 105 -10.09 1.23 -3.02
N ALA A 106 -10.76 2.22 -2.43
CA ALA A 106 -11.19 3.42 -3.15
C ALA A 106 -10.01 4.22 -3.73
N PHE A 107 -8.95 4.41 -2.95
CA PHE A 107 -7.73 5.08 -3.41
C PHE A 107 -7.03 4.29 -4.52
N SER A 108 -6.98 2.95 -4.40
CA SER A 108 -6.43 2.09 -5.45
C SER A 108 -7.22 2.18 -6.76
N VAL A 109 -8.56 2.23 -6.70
CA VAL A 109 -9.39 2.42 -7.90
C VAL A 109 -9.12 3.78 -8.55
N ILE A 110 -9.05 4.86 -7.77
CA ILE A 110 -8.71 6.19 -8.28
C ILE A 110 -7.32 6.18 -8.92
N HIS A 111 -6.33 5.58 -8.25
CA HIS A 111 -4.98 5.40 -8.77
C HIS A 111 -5.00 4.65 -10.11
N THR A 112 -5.72 3.54 -10.23
CA THR A 112 -5.83 2.78 -11.48
C THR A 112 -6.47 3.62 -12.59
N VAL A 113 -7.58 4.31 -12.32
CA VAL A 113 -8.26 5.16 -13.31
C VAL A 113 -7.34 6.27 -13.81
N LEU A 114 -6.56 6.90 -12.93
CA LEU A 114 -5.59 7.94 -13.29
C LEU A 114 -4.36 7.37 -14.00
N ALA A 115 -4.00 6.10 -13.76
CA ALA A 115 -2.86 5.44 -14.38
C ALA A 115 -3.14 4.95 -15.80
N LEU A 116 -4.39 4.58 -16.12
CA LEU A 116 -4.73 4.03 -17.44
C LEU A 116 -4.27 4.90 -18.63
N PRO A 117 -4.50 6.23 -18.66
CA PRO A 117 -4.02 7.08 -19.75
C PRO A 117 -2.50 7.24 -19.77
N GLN A 118 -1.84 7.01 -18.63
CA GLN A 118 -0.39 7.18 -18.48
C GLN A 118 0.38 5.97 -19.03
N TYR A 119 -0.27 4.84 -19.27
CA TYR A 119 0.34 3.72 -20.01
C TYR A 119 0.55 4.00 -21.49
N ASP A 120 0.18 5.19 -21.98
CA ASP A 120 0.58 5.58 -23.33
C ASP A 120 2.11 5.71 -23.45
N LEU A 121 2.63 5.29 -24.60
CA LEU A 121 4.05 5.29 -24.92
C LEU A 121 4.71 6.68 -24.78
N ALA A 122 3.93 7.75 -24.94
CA ALA A 122 4.40 9.13 -24.76
C ALA A 122 4.67 9.50 -23.29
N TYR A 123 4.12 8.76 -22.33
CA TYR A 123 4.29 9.02 -20.89
C TYR A 123 5.24 8.04 -20.22
N LEU A 124 5.24 6.77 -20.65
CA LEU A 124 6.01 5.69 -20.01
C LEU A 124 6.95 4.97 -20.99
N SER A 125 7.73 5.73 -21.77
CA SER A 125 8.65 5.17 -22.79
C SER A 125 9.60 4.08 -22.26
N ASP A 126 10.05 4.19 -21.00
CA ASP A 126 10.98 3.24 -20.36
C ASP A 126 10.36 1.85 -20.15
N TYR A 127 9.04 1.74 -20.27
CA TYR A 127 8.31 0.48 -20.13
C TYR A 127 8.06 -0.21 -21.47
N TYR A 128 8.63 0.31 -22.57
CA TYR A 128 8.45 -0.24 -23.92
C TYR A 128 9.78 -0.60 -24.59
N TYR A 129 9.73 -1.55 -25.51
CA TYR A 129 10.82 -1.96 -26.40
C TYR A 129 10.27 -2.13 -27.83
N GLU A 130 11.18 -2.30 -28.80
CA GLU A 130 10.81 -2.35 -30.24
C GLU A 130 9.97 -1.12 -30.65
N VAL A 131 10.43 0.06 -30.25
CA VAL A 131 9.70 1.30 -30.50
C VAL A 131 9.88 1.72 -31.96
N GLU A 132 8.80 1.72 -32.73
CA GLU A 132 8.75 2.25 -34.08
C GLU A 132 8.64 3.77 -34.01
N MET A 133 9.59 4.44 -34.68
CA MET A 133 9.68 5.90 -34.70
C MET A 133 9.39 6.42 -36.11
N VAL A 134 8.52 7.42 -36.22
CA VAL A 134 8.32 8.17 -37.46
C VAL A 134 9.04 9.50 -37.36
N ASN A 135 9.90 9.76 -38.35
CA ASN A 135 10.56 11.05 -38.49
C ASN A 135 9.60 12.03 -39.16
N VAL A 136 9.10 12.98 -38.36
CA VAL A 136 8.24 14.07 -38.84
C VAL A 136 9.12 15.29 -39.04
N VAL A 137 9.13 15.80 -40.28
CA VAL A 137 9.81 17.06 -40.60
C VAL A 137 8.81 18.19 -40.36
N ARG A 138 9.09 19.06 -39.39
CA ARG A 138 8.29 20.25 -39.08
C ARG A 138 9.05 21.52 -39.44
N HIS A 139 8.34 22.55 -39.93
CA HIS A 139 8.91 23.88 -40.04
C HIS A 139 9.16 24.44 -38.64
N ALA A 140 10.42 24.68 -38.29
CA ALA A 140 10.75 25.41 -37.07
C ALA A 140 10.69 26.92 -37.29
N ASN A 141 11.11 27.37 -38.48
CA ASN A 141 11.03 28.76 -38.95
C ASN A 141 10.71 28.77 -40.46
N ALA A 142 10.55 29.96 -41.06
CA ALA A 142 10.23 30.13 -42.49
C ALA A 142 11.24 29.44 -43.45
N SER A 143 12.50 29.26 -43.03
CA SER A 143 13.57 28.61 -43.80
C SER A 143 14.06 27.28 -43.25
N ASP A 144 13.75 26.96 -41.98
CA ASP A 144 14.41 25.88 -41.25
C ASP A 144 13.45 24.73 -40.96
N PHE A 145 13.85 23.54 -41.38
CA PHE A 145 13.15 22.29 -41.10
C PHE A 145 13.81 21.57 -39.94
N VAL A 146 13.02 21.12 -38.96
CA VAL A 146 13.47 20.29 -37.86
C VAL A 146 12.81 18.92 -37.96
N THR A 147 13.62 17.88 -38.01
CA THR A 147 13.15 16.50 -37.93
C THR A 147 12.94 16.13 -36.46
N ALA A 148 11.72 15.77 -36.10
CA ALA A 148 11.37 15.22 -34.80
C ALA A 148 10.94 13.76 -34.97
N SER A 149 11.55 12.84 -34.22
CA SER A 149 11.16 11.44 -34.20
C SER A 149 10.06 11.23 -33.17
N ILE A 150 8.90 10.72 -33.60
CA ILE A 150 7.73 10.47 -32.75
C ILE A 150 7.52 8.96 -32.66
N PRO A 151 7.38 8.39 -31.44
CA PRO A 151 7.04 6.99 -31.27
C PRO A 151 5.60 6.73 -31.71
N ILE A 152 5.40 5.76 -32.59
CA ILE A 152 4.06 5.39 -33.13
C ILE A 152 3.59 4.01 -32.67
N ALA A 153 4.52 3.12 -32.33
CA ALA A 153 4.22 1.79 -31.82
C ALA A 153 5.35 1.32 -30.92
N GLY A 154 5.04 0.45 -29.96
CA GLY A 154 6.01 -0.20 -29.09
C GLY A 154 5.33 -1.34 -28.34
N LYS A 155 6.12 -2.32 -27.90
CA LYS A 155 5.64 -3.43 -27.06
C LYS A 155 6.07 -3.21 -25.64
N MET A 156 5.22 -3.54 -24.67
CA MET A 156 5.55 -3.38 -23.27
C MET A 156 6.64 -4.39 -22.88
N ASN A 157 7.72 -3.91 -22.26
CA ASN A 157 8.84 -4.75 -21.83
C ASN A 157 8.46 -5.58 -20.59
N TRP A 158 9.36 -6.48 -20.16
CA TRP A 158 9.12 -7.35 -19.01
C TRP A 158 8.76 -6.57 -17.74
N LYS A 159 9.37 -5.39 -17.53
CA LYS A 159 9.11 -4.52 -16.39
C LYS A 159 7.68 -3.98 -16.42
N GLY A 160 7.25 -3.48 -17.58
CA GLY A 160 5.88 -2.99 -17.78
C GLY A 160 4.82 -4.08 -17.64
N GLU A 161 5.05 -5.24 -18.27
CA GLU A 161 4.17 -6.40 -18.19
C GLU A 161 4.02 -6.91 -16.76
N THR A 162 5.13 -7.05 -16.03
CA THR A 162 5.10 -7.55 -14.65
C THR A 162 4.48 -6.56 -13.67
N MET A 163 4.78 -5.26 -13.79
CA MET A 163 4.13 -4.25 -12.93
C MET A 163 2.63 -4.19 -13.16
N LEU A 164 2.18 -4.27 -14.43
CA LEU A 164 0.77 -4.16 -14.79
C LEU A 164 0.00 -5.39 -14.28
N LEU A 165 0.57 -6.59 -14.48
CA LEU A 165 0.00 -7.83 -13.96
C LEU A 165 -0.08 -7.81 -12.44
N ALA A 166 0.99 -7.42 -11.75
CA ALA A 166 1.00 -7.34 -10.28
C ALA A 166 -0.04 -6.33 -9.76
N GLY A 167 -0.13 -5.14 -10.36
CA GLY A 167 -1.12 -4.13 -10.00
C GLY A 167 -2.57 -4.62 -10.20
N THR A 168 -2.81 -5.30 -11.32
CA THR A 168 -4.13 -5.88 -11.65
C THR A 168 -4.53 -6.96 -10.65
N ILE A 169 -3.62 -7.91 -10.36
CA ILE A 169 -3.86 -8.97 -9.38
C ILE A 169 -4.11 -8.36 -8.00
N ALA A 170 -3.30 -7.37 -7.58
CA ALA A 170 -3.47 -6.69 -6.31
C ALA A 170 -4.86 -6.04 -6.19
N LEU A 171 -5.33 -5.35 -7.24
CA LEU A 171 -6.65 -4.72 -7.26
C LEU A 171 -7.79 -5.75 -7.19
N ILE A 172 -7.68 -6.86 -7.92
CA ILE A 172 -8.66 -7.96 -7.86
C ILE A 172 -8.73 -8.53 -6.44
N LEU A 173 -7.58 -8.80 -5.82
CA LEU A 173 -7.52 -9.31 -4.45
C LEU A 173 -8.08 -8.29 -3.44
N MET A 174 -7.80 -6.99 -3.60
CA MET A 174 -8.43 -5.94 -2.79
C MET A 174 -9.94 -5.93 -2.94
N ALA A 175 -10.45 -6.09 -4.16
CA ALA A 175 -11.88 -6.14 -4.43
C ALA A 175 -12.52 -7.36 -3.75
N VAL A 176 -11.91 -8.55 -3.82
CA VAL A 176 -12.37 -9.76 -3.12
C VAL A 176 -12.42 -9.52 -1.60
N VAL A 177 -11.35 -8.99 -1.02
CA VAL A 177 -11.29 -8.68 0.42
C VAL A 177 -12.35 -7.63 0.79
N GLY A 178 -12.54 -6.60 -0.03
CA GLY A 178 -13.53 -5.54 0.18
C GLY A 178 -14.98 -6.06 0.11
N ILE A 179 -15.32 -6.83 -0.92
CA ILE A 179 -16.65 -7.43 -1.10
C ILE A 179 -16.99 -8.34 0.09
N ALA A 180 -16.03 -9.13 0.58
CA ALA A 180 -16.20 -9.97 1.76
C ALA A 180 -16.46 -9.19 3.06
N THR A 181 -16.27 -7.87 3.09
CA THR A 181 -16.62 -7.02 4.24
C THR A 181 -18.05 -6.48 4.20
N LEU A 182 -18.76 -6.63 3.07
CA LEU A 182 -20.17 -6.23 2.96
C LEU A 182 -21.01 -7.07 3.93
N PRO A 183 -21.93 -6.48 4.72
CA PRO A 183 -22.72 -7.24 5.69
C PRO A 183 -23.46 -8.43 5.08
N SER A 184 -24.02 -8.26 3.87
CA SER A 184 -24.74 -9.31 3.14
C SER A 184 -23.86 -10.51 2.76
N VAL A 185 -22.58 -10.28 2.44
CA VAL A 185 -21.62 -11.33 2.09
C VAL A 185 -20.97 -11.91 3.35
N GLN A 186 -20.62 -11.06 4.32
CA GLN A 186 -20.00 -11.48 5.56
C GLN A 186 -20.91 -12.43 6.36
N GLN A 187 -22.24 -12.23 6.32
CA GLN A 187 -23.21 -13.07 7.01
C GLN A 187 -23.40 -14.45 6.37
N THR A 188 -23.01 -14.65 5.11
CA THR A 188 -23.11 -15.96 4.44
C THR A 188 -21.85 -16.81 4.60
N LEU A 189 -20.74 -16.21 5.03
CA LEU A 189 -19.46 -16.88 5.23
C LEU A 189 -19.33 -17.45 6.65
N SER A 190 -18.79 -18.67 6.75
CA SER A 190 -18.34 -19.19 8.03
C SER A 190 -17.14 -18.39 8.56
N TRP A 191 -16.88 -18.47 9.87
CA TRP A 191 -15.73 -17.80 10.48
C TRP A 191 -14.38 -18.22 9.86
N ARG A 192 -14.27 -19.48 9.41
CA ARG A 192 -13.06 -20.00 8.76
C ARG A 192 -12.86 -19.37 7.39
N GLU A 193 -13.91 -19.28 6.58
CA GLU A 193 -13.86 -18.68 5.24
C GLU A 193 -13.59 -17.18 5.33
N TRP A 194 -14.29 -16.46 6.21
CA TRP A 194 -14.07 -15.04 6.44
C TRP A 194 -12.64 -14.75 6.90
N THR A 195 -12.13 -15.53 7.85
CA THR A 195 -10.74 -15.42 8.31
C THR A 195 -9.76 -15.75 7.18
N CYS A 196 -10.09 -16.71 6.31
CA CYS A 196 -9.26 -17.06 5.18
C CYS A 196 -9.06 -15.87 4.23
N ILE A 197 -10.18 -15.22 3.87
CA ILE A 197 -10.18 -14.06 2.98
C ILE A 197 -9.48 -12.87 3.65
N GLN A 198 -9.86 -12.50 4.87
CA GLN A 198 -9.30 -11.29 5.52
C GLN A 198 -7.84 -11.46 5.96
N SER A 199 -7.37 -12.69 6.17
CA SER A 199 -6.00 -12.96 6.62
C SER A 199 -5.08 -13.42 5.49
N TYR A 200 -5.36 -14.54 4.83
CA TYR A 200 -4.43 -15.09 3.82
C TYR A 200 -4.52 -14.32 2.50
N VAL A 201 -5.73 -14.19 1.94
CA VAL A 201 -5.95 -13.43 0.69
C VAL A 201 -5.55 -11.98 0.91
N GLY A 202 -5.87 -11.41 2.07
CA GLY A 202 -5.41 -10.08 2.47
C GLY A 202 -3.87 -9.91 2.50
N VAL A 203 -3.13 -10.88 3.05
CA VAL A 203 -1.67 -10.83 3.04
C VAL A 203 -1.12 -10.98 1.63
N VAL A 204 -1.67 -11.88 0.82
CA VAL A 204 -1.26 -12.02 -0.60
C VAL A 204 -1.50 -10.71 -1.33
N CYS A 205 -2.67 -10.07 -1.14
CA CYS A 205 -2.97 -8.74 -1.67
C CYS A 205 -1.88 -7.71 -1.28
N PHE A 206 -1.52 -7.65 0.00
CA PHE A 206 -0.49 -6.72 0.48
C PHE A 206 0.88 -6.98 -0.15
N LEU A 207 1.30 -8.25 -0.24
CA LEU A 207 2.56 -8.63 -0.86
C LEU A 207 2.58 -8.35 -2.37
N THR A 208 1.47 -8.58 -3.08
CA THR A 208 1.36 -8.27 -4.49
C THR A 208 1.36 -6.76 -4.75
N SER A 209 0.75 -5.95 -3.88
CA SER A 209 0.87 -4.48 -3.96
C SER A 209 2.29 -3.98 -3.76
N ILE A 210 3.06 -4.61 -2.86
CA ILE A 210 4.49 -4.34 -2.70
C ILE A 210 5.23 -4.74 -3.98
N ALA A 211 4.98 -5.95 -4.49
CA ALA A 211 5.62 -6.45 -5.71
C ALA A 211 5.38 -5.54 -6.92
N HIS A 212 4.17 -4.99 -7.08
CA HIS A 212 3.85 -4.00 -8.10
C HIS A 212 4.82 -2.80 -8.08
N VAL A 213 5.08 -2.22 -6.91
CA VAL A 213 6.02 -1.08 -6.77
C VAL A 213 7.48 -1.50 -6.91
N VAL A 214 7.85 -2.71 -6.45
CA VAL A 214 9.20 -3.27 -6.63
C VAL A 214 9.50 -3.42 -8.13
N CYS A 215 8.58 -3.98 -8.91
CA CYS A 215 8.73 -4.11 -10.37
C CYS A 215 8.91 -2.76 -11.07
N MET A 216 8.27 -1.68 -10.58
CA MET A 216 8.42 -0.35 -11.17
C MET A 216 9.80 0.28 -10.97
N GLY A 217 10.44 0.04 -9.82
CA GLY A 217 11.60 0.84 -9.42
C GLY A 217 12.81 0.09 -8.91
N GLY A 218 12.74 -1.24 -8.81
CA GLY A 218 13.80 -2.07 -8.22
C GLY A 218 15.15 -1.94 -8.93
N GLU A 219 15.15 -1.77 -10.25
CA GLU A 219 16.37 -1.60 -11.04
C GLU A 219 17.12 -0.29 -10.70
N TYR A 220 16.41 0.77 -10.34
CA TYR A 220 17.01 2.08 -10.06
C TYR A 220 17.54 2.22 -8.62
N TRP A 221 17.25 1.26 -7.74
CA TRP A 221 17.64 1.35 -6.32
C TRP A 221 19.16 1.29 -6.12
N GLN A 222 19.88 0.70 -7.07
CA GLN A 222 21.35 0.62 -7.02
C GLN A 222 22.03 1.84 -7.67
N GLU A 223 21.30 2.57 -8.51
CA GLU A 223 21.84 3.64 -9.35
C GLU A 223 21.67 5.03 -8.73
N THR A 224 20.79 5.16 -7.73
CA THR A 224 20.41 6.44 -7.13
C THR A 224 20.46 6.36 -5.61
N ALA A 225 20.61 7.50 -4.94
CA ALA A 225 20.56 7.52 -3.49
C ALA A 225 19.15 7.11 -3.00
N PHE A 226 19.08 6.43 -1.85
CA PHE A 226 17.83 5.84 -1.34
C PHE A 226 16.68 6.86 -1.16
N TYR A 227 17.01 8.13 -0.87
CA TYR A 227 16.01 9.19 -0.69
C TYR A 227 15.51 9.75 -2.02
N GLU A 228 16.19 9.47 -3.14
CA GLU A 228 15.88 9.96 -4.47
C GLU A 228 14.92 9.04 -5.23
N THR A 229 14.68 7.81 -4.77
CA THR A 229 13.77 6.85 -5.43
C THR A 229 12.39 6.83 -4.79
N ASN A 230 11.35 7.09 -5.61
CA ASN A 230 9.95 7.09 -5.15
C ASN A 230 9.51 5.72 -4.64
N SER A 231 9.87 4.68 -5.39
CA SER A 231 9.60 3.27 -5.07
C SER A 231 10.22 2.85 -3.74
N TRP A 232 11.46 3.28 -3.44
CA TRP A 232 12.10 2.93 -2.17
C TRP A 232 11.42 3.60 -0.98
N ASN A 233 11.21 4.93 -1.05
CA ASN A 233 10.59 5.70 0.03
C ASN A 233 9.19 5.19 0.40
N VAL A 234 8.35 4.88 -0.58
CA VAL A 234 6.99 4.37 -0.33
C VAL A 234 6.99 2.95 0.25
N LEU A 235 8.02 2.15 -0.03
CA LEU A 235 8.12 0.76 0.43
C LEU A 235 8.71 0.59 1.83
N LEU A 236 9.37 1.61 2.40
CA LEU A 236 9.98 1.52 3.73
C LEU A 236 8.98 1.06 4.81
N PHE A 237 7.84 1.73 4.92
CA PHE A 237 6.83 1.37 5.91
C PHE A 237 6.18 -0.02 5.63
N PRO A 238 5.73 -0.32 4.40
CA PRO A 238 5.26 -1.67 4.04
C PRO A 238 6.28 -2.77 4.35
N PHE A 239 7.57 -2.57 4.07
CA PHE A 239 8.61 -3.54 4.38
C PHE A 239 8.79 -3.77 5.87
N VAL A 240 8.72 -2.71 6.70
CA VAL A 240 8.70 -2.87 8.16
C VAL A 240 7.52 -3.71 8.62
N VAL A 241 6.32 -3.50 8.05
CA VAL A 241 5.13 -4.31 8.36
C VAL A 241 5.35 -5.78 7.97
N VAL A 242 5.87 -6.05 6.77
CA VAL A 242 6.20 -7.41 6.33
C VAL A 242 7.22 -8.06 7.25
N LEU A 243 8.29 -7.35 7.60
CA LEU A 243 9.33 -7.85 8.51
C LEU A 243 8.74 -8.22 9.87
N LEU A 244 7.92 -7.34 10.47
CA LEU A 244 7.24 -7.62 11.73
C LEU A 244 6.32 -8.84 11.63
N ARG A 245 5.63 -9.03 10.51
CA ARG A 245 4.82 -10.23 10.28
C ARG A 245 5.68 -11.48 10.20
N ILE A 246 6.78 -11.46 9.45
CA ILE A 246 7.71 -12.61 9.34
C ILE A 246 8.27 -12.96 10.71
N LEU A 247 8.72 -11.97 11.49
CA LEU A 247 9.18 -12.20 12.86
C LEU A 247 8.10 -12.83 13.73
N CYS A 248 6.83 -12.40 13.58
CA CYS A 248 5.71 -12.99 14.32
C CYS A 248 5.35 -14.43 13.89
N LEU A 249 5.80 -14.89 12.72
CA LEU A 249 5.60 -16.26 12.25
C LEU A 249 6.66 -17.22 12.82
N LEU A 250 7.83 -16.70 13.25
CA LEU A 250 8.89 -17.53 13.81
C LEU A 250 8.36 -18.34 15.02
N PRO A 251 8.76 -19.62 15.16
CA PRO A 251 8.25 -20.50 16.22
C PRO A 251 8.39 -19.92 17.63
N CYS A 252 9.46 -19.14 17.86
CA CYS A 252 9.72 -18.46 19.13
C CYS A 252 8.64 -17.46 19.54
N ILE A 253 7.95 -16.85 18.58
CA ILE A 253 6.87 -15.88 18.81
C ILE A 253 5.50 -16.53 18.59
N SER A 254 5.33 -17.28 17.51
CA SER A 254 4.02 -17.84 17.13
C SER A 254 3.51 -18.90 18.10
N ILE A 255 4.37 -19.76 18.65
CA ILE A 255 3.98 -20.81 19.60
C ILE A 255 3.50 -20.20 20.92
N PRO A 256 4.26 -19.31 21.61
CA PRO A 256 3.78 -18.72 22.85
C PRO A 256 2.55 -17.84 22.68
N VAL A 257 2.45 -17.06 21.59
CA VAL A 257 1.22 -16.31 21.26
C VAL A 257 0.01 -17.23 21.14
N THR A 258 0.17 -18.37 20.45
CA THR A 258 -0.91 -19.35 20.29
C THR A 258 -1.32 -19.96 21.62
N LYS A 259 -0.35 -20.28 22.50
CA LYS A 259 -0.64 -20.73 23.87
C LYS A 259 -1.45 -19.69 24.65
N ILE A 260 -1.04 -18.41 24.59
CA ILE A 260 -1.75 -17.30 25.25
C ILE A 260 -3.18 -17.17 24.74
N ARG A 261 -3.39 -17.23 23.41
CA ARG A 261 -4.73 -17.18 22.80
C ARG A 261 -5.60 -18.37 23.21
N ARG A 262 -4.99 -19.55 23.44
CA ARG A 262 -5.65 -20.74 23.99
C ARG A 262 -5.88 -20.69 25.51
N GLY A 263 -5.46 -19.62 26.19
CA GLY A 263 -5.73 -19.41 27.62
C GLY A 263 -4.54 -19.69 28.55
N TRP A 264 -3.32 -19.84 28.02
CA TRP A 264 -2.13 -19.90 28.86
C TRP A 264 -1.82 -18.52 29.44
N GLU A 265 -1.45 -18.49 30.73
CA GLU A 265 -1.02 -17.28 31.43
C GLU A 265 0.39 -17.43 32.00
N ARG A 266 1.19 -16.37 31.90
CA ARG A 266 2.50 -16.31 32.55
C ARG A 266 2.27 -16.20 34.06
N LYS A 267 2.77 -17.18 34.82
CA LYS A 267 2.76 -17.13 36.29
C LYS A 267 3.51 -15.89 36.76
N THR A 268 2.83 -15.02 37.50
CA THR A 268 3.48 -13.91 38.22
C THR A 268 4.10 -14.46 39.50
N THR A 269 5.36 -14.12 39.75
CA THR A 269 6.15 -14.58 40.91
C THR A 269 5.55 -14.21 42.27
N ASN A 270 4.54 -13.33 42.30
CA ASN A 270 3.88 -12.87 43.53
C ASN A 270 2.86 -13.86 44.13
N SER A 271 2.50 -14.97 43.47
CA SER A 271 1.58 -15.95 44.05
C SER A 271 2.25 -17.02 44.94
N GLN A 272 3.59 -17.05 45.01
CA GLN A 272 4.34 -18.00 45.85
C GLN A 272 4.70 -17.43 47.24
N ALA A 273 4.43 -16.16 47.52
CA ALA A 273 4.83 -15.50 48.78
C ALA A 273 3.73 -15.47 49.87
N LYS A 274 2.64 -16.24 49.73
CA LYS A 274 1.54 -16.31 50.73
C LYS A 274 1.28 -17.72 51.29
N ILE A 275 2.32 -18.55 51.37
CA ILE A 275 2.27 -19.81 52.11
C ILE A 275 3.59 -19.97 52.87
N VAL A 276 3.76 -19.18 53.94
CA VAL A 276 4.55 -19.53 55.14
C VAL A 276 3.90 -18.83 56.32
#